data_AF-A0A7S1F8T4-F1
#
_entry.id   AF-A0A7S1F8T4-F1
#
_cell.length_a   1.000
_cell.length_b   1.000
_cell.length_c   1.000
_cell.angle_alpha   90.00
_cell.angle_beta   90.00
_cell.angle_gamma   90.00
#
_symmetry.space_group_name_H-M   'P 1'
#
loop_
_entity.id
_entity.type
_entity.pdbx_description
1 polymer ?
#
loop_
_entity_poly.entity_id
_entity_poly.type
_entity_poly.pdbx_seq_one_letter_code
_entity_poly.pdbx_strand_id
1 'polypeptide(L)'
;KLAARKAIRDAIEVPEIKSLRAAIKQCMTHCPDYEALPRARQILAEEEKKAAARSRLEKAAQHREMQELRVAINEGEKAYLCSDDEILQRARRVLAEEERKCEIRARLAAVGDDV
;
A
#
# COMPACT_ATOMS: atom_id res chain seq x y z
N LYS A 1 3.17 32.56 5.99
CA LYS A 1 4.25 32.07 5.09
C LYS A 1 5.22 31.09 5.79
N LEU A 2 5.81 31.44 6.95
CA LEU A 2 6.76 30.56 7.67
C LEU A 2 6.12 29.24 8.16
N ALA A 3 4.89 29.31 8.70
CA ALA A 3 4.16 28.13 9.19
C ALA A 3 3.95 27.06 8.09
N ALA A 4 3.52 27.46 6.89
CA ALA A 4 3.32 26.53 5.77
C ALA A 4 4.62 25.86 5.31
N ARG A 5 5.75 26.59 5.33
CA ARG A 5 7.08 26.05 5.00
C ARG A 5 7.57 25.06 6.05
N LYS A 6 7.37 25.37 7.34
CA LYS A 6 7.66 24.43 8.44
C LYS A 6 6.81 23.17 8.31
N ALA A 7 5.50 23.33 8.10
CA ALA A 7 4.58 22.21 7.95
C ALA A 7 4.97 21.26 6.81
N ILE A 8 5.40 21.79 5.65
CA ILE A 8 5.91 20.93 4.57
C ILE A 8 7.18 20.20 4.99
N ARG A 9 8.10 20.87 5.71
CA ARG A 9 9.37 20.25 6.12
C ARG A 9 9.13 19.12 7.12
N ASP A 10 8.32 19.39 8.15
CA ASP A 10 7.85 18.41 9.13
C ASP A 10 7.18 17.22 8.43
N ALA A 11 6.30 17.50 7.47
CA ALA A 11 5.61 16.45 6.74
C ALA A 11 6.53 15.67 5.79
N ILE A 12 7.61 16.26 5.27
CA ILE A 12 8.63 15.52 4.51
C ILE A 12 9.42 14.57 5.42
N GLU A 13 9.71 14.99 6.66
CA GLU A 13 10.41 14.15 7.65
C GLU A 13 9.52 13.04 8.20
N VAL A 14 8.25 13.34 8.46
CA VAL A 14 7.24 12.38 8.92
C VAL A 14 6.11 12.34 7.89
N PRO A 15 6.20 11.45 6.88
CA PRO A 15 5.32 11.48 5.73
C PRO A 15 3.95 10.89 6.04
N GLU A 16 3.15 11.64 6.79
CA GLU A 16 1.75 11.31 7.05
C GLU A 16 0.87 11.95 5.97
N ILE A 17 0.15 11.13 5.21
CA ILE A 17 -0.69 11.54 4.06
C ILE A 17 -1.58 12.74 4.39
N LYS A 18 -2.27 12.72 5.55
CA LYS A 18 -3.18 13.80 5.96
C LYS A 18 -2.42 15.11 6.18
N SER A 19 -1.33 15.05 6.95
CA SER A 19 -0.49 16.20 7.25
C SER A 19 0.21 16.77 6.01
N LEU A 20 0.78 15.92 5.14
CA LEU A 20 1.39 16.34 3.87
C LEU A 20 0.39 17.05 2.96
N ARG A 21 -0.81 16.48 2.82
CA ARG A 21 -1.85 17.02 1.94
C ARG A 21 -2.36 18.37 2.45
N ALA A 22 -2.53 18.51 3.77
CA ALA A 22 -2.86 19.79 4.39
C ALA A 22 -1.74 20.83 4.21
N ALA A 23 -0.48 20.42 4.43
CA ALA A 23 0.68 21.29 4.29
C ALA A 23 0.87 21.77 2.84
N ILE A 24 0.75 20.88 1.85
CA ILE A 24 0.79 21.22 0.42
C ILE A 24 -0.32 22.20 0.09
N LYS A 25 -1.57 21.94 0.49
CA LYS A 25 -2.71 22.83 0.23
C LYS A 25 -2.47 24.23 0.80
N GLN A 26 -2.02 24.33 2.05
CA GLN A 26 -1.70 25.61 2.67
C GLN A 26 -0.54 26.33 1.97
N CYS A 27 0.49 25.59 1.57
CA CYS A 27 1.64 26.17 0.90
C CYS A 27 1.29 26.64 -0.51
N MET A 28 0.43 25.93 -1.26
CA MET A 28 -0.07 26.41 -2.55
C MET A 28 -0.85 27.73 -2.43
N THR A 29 -1.60 27.93 -1.34
CA THR A 29 -2.33 29.18 -1.09
C THR A 29 -1.42 30.34 -0.68
N HIS A 30 -0.39 30.08 0.13
CA HIS A 30 0.41 31.14 0.76
C HIS A 30 1.81 31.35 0.17
N CYS A 31 2.39 30.32 -0.46
CA CYS A 31 3.76 30.21 -0.95
C CYS A 31 3.88 29.17 -2.09
N PRO A 32 3.24 29.37 -3.26
CA PRO A 32 3.25 28.39 -4.35
C PRO A 32 4.64 28.12 -4.95
N ASP A 33 5.58 29.06 -4.77
CA ASP A 33 6.96 29.00 -5.27
C ASP A 33 7.93 28.27 -4.33
N TYR A 34 7.42 27.55 -3.33
CA TYR A 34 8.30 26.88 -2.37
C TYR A 34 9.00 25.68 -3.01
N GLU A 35 10.34 25.69 -3.03
CA GLU A 35 11.18 24.65 -3.65
C GLU A 35 10.87 23.21 -3.18
N ALA A 36 10.42 23.04 -1.94
CA ALA A 36 10.11 21.72 -1.40
C ALA A 36 8.68 21.23 -1.72
N LEU A 37 7.82 22.05 -2.36
CA LEU A 37 6.49 21.62 -2.83
C LEU A 37 6.51 20.45 -3.80
N PRO A 38 7.32 20.44 -4.88
CA PRO A 38 7.40 19.30 -5.79
C PRO A 38 7.84 18.02 -5.06
N ARG A 39 8.83 18.13 -4.17
CA ARG A 39 9.29 17.01 -3.33
C ARG A 39 8.19 16.49 -2.42
N ALA A 40 7.47 17.38 -1.74
CA ALA A 40 6.33 17.00 -0.90
C ALA A 40 5.24 16.30 -1.72
N ARG A 41 4.92 16.79 -2.93
CA ARG A 41 3.95 16.14 -3.81
C ARG A 41 4.36 14.74 -4.24
N GLN A 42 5.64 14.54 -4.55
CA GLN A 42 6.17 13.20 -4.86
C GLN A 42 6.01 12.26 -3.68
N ILE A 43 6.43 12.69 -2.49
CA ILE A 43 6.29 11.91 -1.25
C ILE A 43 4.81 11.58 -0.97
N LEU A 44 3.91 12.56 -1.13
CA LEU A 44 2.47 12.32 -0.96
C LEU A 44 1.98 11.24 -1.93
N ALA A 45 2.35 11.30 -3.21
CA ALA A 45 1.95 10.32 -4.20
C ALA A 45 2.53 8.92 -3.89
N GLU A 46 3.75 8.84 -3.36
CA GLU A 46 4.36 7.58 -2.93
C GLU A 46 3.62 6.99 -1.72
N GLU A 47 3.35 7.79 -0.69
CA GLU A 47 2.62 7.33 0.49
C GLU A 47 1.16 6.97 0.16
N GLU A 48 0.50 7.71 -0.72
CA GLU A 48 -0.86 7.35 -1.19
C GLU A 48 -0.86 6.00 -1.93
N LYS A 49 0.18 5.72 -2.74
CA LYS A 49 0.33 4.39 -3.36
C LYS A 49 0.54 3.29 -2.32
N LYS A 50 1.39 3.53 -1.31
CA LYS A 50 1.61 2.56 -0.22
C LYS A 50 0.32 2.31 0.56
N ALA A 51 -0.42 3.36 0.90
CA ALA A 51 -1.69 3.23 1.61
C ALA A 51 -2.75 2.50 0.78
N ALA A 52 -2.85 2.80 -0.52
CA ALA A 52 -3.75 2.10 -1.42
C ALA A 52 -3.39 0.61 -1.54
N ALA A 53 -2.10 0.28 -1.66
CA ALA A 53 -1.63 -1.09 -1.71
C ALA A 53 -1.89 -1.83 -0.38
N ARG A 54 -1.62 -1.21 0.79
CA ARG A 54 -1.98 -1.77 2.11
C ARG A 54 -3.47 -2.05 2.23
N SER A 55 -4.32 -1.12 1.81
CA SER A 55 -5.78 -1.32 1.86
C SER A 55 -6.25 -2.44 0.93
N ARG A 56 -5.66 -2.55 -0.28
CA ARG A 56 -5.92 -3.66 -1.20
C ARG A 56 -5.47 -5.00 -0.62
N LEU A 57 -4.27 -5.06 -0.04
CA LEU A 57 -3.74 -6.26 0.61
C LEU A 57 -4.63 -6.73 1.76
N GLU A 58 -5.09 -5.80 2.60
CA GLU A 58 -5.98 -6.10 3.72
C GLU A 58 -7.31 -6.69 3.25
N LYS A 59 -7.95 -6.06 2.25
CA LYS A 59 -9.19 -6.57 1.65
C LYS A 59 -8.99 -7.95 1.03
N ALA A 60 -7.96 -8.10 0.19
CA ALA A 60 -7.67 -9.38 -0.46
C ALA A 60 -7.39 -10.49 0.56
N ALA A 61 -6.68 -10.18 1.65
CA ALA A 61 -6.41 -11.11 2.75
C ALA A 61 -7.68 -11.45 3.56
N GLN A 62 -8.58 -10.48 3.74
CA GLN A 62 -9.86 -10.69 4.41
C GLN A 62 -10.79 -11.59 3.58
N HIS A 63 -10.89 -11.33 2.28
CA HIS A 63 -11.73 -12.11 1.36
C HIS A 63 -11.09 -13.43 0.93
N ARG A 64 -9.79 -13.62 1.20
CA ARG A 64 -9.00 -14.79 0.81
C ARG A 64 -9.02 -15.04 -0.71
N GLU A 65 -9.13 -13.97 -1.49
CA GLU A 65 -9.15 -14.03 -2.94
C GLU A 65 -7.71 -14.16 -3.46
N MET A 66 -7.30 -15.35 -3.90
CA MET A 66 -5.93 -15.63 -4.35
C MET A 66 -5.46 -14.69 -5.48
N GLN A 67 -6.33 -14.41 -6.46
CA GLN A 67 -6.01 -13.53 -7.57
C GLN A 67 -5.79 -12.08 -7.09
N GLU A 68 -6.69 -11.55 -6.26
CA GLU A 68 -6.53 -10.23 -5.68
C GLU A 68 -5.28 -10.13 -4.79
N LEU A 69 -4.98 -11.17 -4.00
CA LEU A 69 -3.79 -11.22 -3.16
C LEU A 69 -2.51 -11.09 -3.99
N ARG A 70 -2.41 -11.81 -5.11
CA ARG A 70 -1.24 -11.72 -6.03
C ARG A 70 -1.10 -10.33 -6.62
N VAL A 71 -2.21 -9.73 -7.08
CA VAL A 71 -2.21 -8.37 -7.64
C VAL A 71 -1.82 -7.37 -6.57
N ALA A 72 -2.40 -7.45 -5.38
CA ALA A 72 -2.14 -6.55 -4.26
C ALA A 72 -0.70 -6.65 -3.76
N ILE A 73 -0.10 -7.85 -3.70
CA ILE A 73 1.32 -8.04 -3.34
C ILE A 73 2.22 -7.38 -4.36
N ASN A 74 1.99 -7.62 -5.65
CA ASN A 74 2.77 -7.01 -6.72
C ASN A 74 2.61 -5.48 -6.76
N GLU A 75 1.42 -4.94 -6.49
CA GLU A 75 1.24 -3.49 -6.32
C GLU A 75 1.94 -2.95 -5.08
N GLY A 76 1.96 -3.72 -3.99
CA GLY A 76 2.70 -3.36 -2.79
C GLY A 76 4.21 -3.25 -3.05
N GLU A 77 4.78 -4.23 -3.74
CA GLU A 77 6.19 -4.23 -4.15
C GLU A 77 6.50 -3.05 -5.09
N LYS A 78 5.61 -2.75 -6.05
CA LYS A 78 5.75 -1.57 -6.93
C LYS A 78 5.60 -0.23 -6.22
N ALA A 79 4.88 -0.20 -5.09
CA ALA A 79 4.74 0.98 -4.25
C ALA A 79 5.90 1.14 -3.26
N TYR A 80 6.96 0.33 -3.36
CA TYR A 80 8.10 0.32 -2.44
C TYR A 80 7.66 0.09 -0.99
N LEU A 81 6.63 -0.72 -0.77
CA LEU A 81 6.37 -1.25 0.57
C LEU A 81 7.58 -2.09 0.98
N CYS A 82 8.09 -1.80 2.18
CA CYS A 82 9.20 -2.57 2.73
C CYS A 82 8.79 -4.04 2.80
N SER A 83 9.70 -4.96 2.51
CA SER A 83 9.43 -6.41 2.64
C SER A 83 9.08 -6.82 4.09
N ASP A 84 9.42 -5.96 5.05
CA ASP A 84 9.07 -6.11 6.47
C ASP A 84 7.68 -5.58 6.82
N ASP A 85 6.93 -5.06 5.84
CA ASP A 85 5.57 -4.56 6.08
C ASP A 85 4.64 -5.71 6.51
N GLU A 86 4.07 -5.58 7.71
CA GLU A 86 3.23 -6.61 8.33
C GLU A 86 2.06 -7.04 7.42
N ILE A 87 1.45 -6.08 6.72
CA ILE A 87 0.30 -6.36 5.84
C ILE A 87 0.75 -7.15 4.61
N LEU A 88 1.92 -6.81 4.03
CA LEU A 88 2.50 -7.54 2.90
C LEU A 88 2.84 -8.99 3.30
N GLN A 89 3.46 -9.19 4.47
CA GLN A 89 3.79 -10.52 4.98
C GLN A 89 2.54 -11.35 5.24
N ARG A 90 1.52 -10.74 5.85
CA ARG A 90 0.23 -11.39 6.10
C ARG A 90 -0.42 -11.83 4.80
N ALA A 91 -0.48 -10.96 3.79
CA ALA A 91 -1.04 -11.31 2.49
C ALA A 91 -0.30 -12.47 1.81
N ARG A 92 1.04 -12.49 1.86
CA ARG A 92 1.85 -13.60 1.35
C ARG A 92 1.56 -14.92 2.07
N ARG A 93 1.41 -14.89 3.40
CA ARG A 93 1.05 -16.07 4.18
C ARG A 93 -0.34 -16.58 3.79
N VAL A 94 -1.35 -15.70 3.73
CA VAL A 94 -2.71 -16.09 3.34
C VAL A 94 -2.73 -16.68 1.94
N LEU A 95 -2.01 -16.09 0.99
CA LEU A 95 -1.90 -16.62 -0.38
C LEU A 95 -1.35 -18.05 -0.38
N ALA A 96 -0.24 -18.30 0.32
CA ALA A 96 0.37 -19.63 0.40
C ALA A 96 -0.56 -20.67 1.07
N GLU A 97 -1.32 -20.27 2.10
CA GLU A 97 -2.31 -21.13 2.74
C GLU A 97 -3.46 -21.49 1.79
N GLU A 98 -3.99 -20.50 1.05
CA GLU A 98 -5.08 -20.72 0.11
C GLU A 98 -4.63 -21.53 -1.12
N GLU A 99 -3.42 -21.32 -1.64
CA GLU A 99 -2.84 -22.13 -2.73
C GLU A 99 -2.70 -23.59 -2.31
N ARG A 100 -2.18 -23.87 -1.10
CA ARG A 100 -2.08 -25.23 -0.56
C ARG A 100 -3.45 -25.88 -0.40
N LYS A 101 -4.44 -25.14 0.08
CA LYS A 101 -5.82 -25.64 0.23
C LYS A 101 -6.45 -25.95 -1.12
N CYS A 102 -6.22 -25.11 -2.12
CA CYS A 102 -6.71 -25.30 -3.48
C CYS A 102 -6.08 -26.55 -4.12
N GLU A 103 -4.77 -26.73 -3.98
CA GLU A 103 -4.05 -27.90 -4.50
C GLU A 103 -4.56 -29.20 -3.87
N ILE A 104 -4.72 -29.23 -2.54
CA ILE A 104 -5.25 -30.42 -1.84
C ILE A 104 -6.69 -30.72 -2.27
N ARG A 105 -7.54 -29.69 -2.42
CA ARG A 105 -8.91 -29.88 -2.93
C ARG A 105 -8.94 -30.41 -4.36
N ALA A 106 -8.10 -29.86 -5.24
CA ALA A 106 -8.00 -30.33 -6.63
C ALA A 106 -7.54 -31.79 -6.68
N ARG A 107 -6.59 -32.17 -5.83
CA ARG A 107 -6.07 -33.53 -5.74
C ARG A 107 -7.07 -34.51 -5.14
N LEU A 108 -7.86 -34.09 -4.15
CA LEU A 108 -8.96 -34.90 -3.58
C LEU A 108 -10.12 -35.09 -4.57
N ALA A 109 -10.45 -34.05 -5.35
CA ALA A 109 -11.46 -34.17 -6.40
C ALA A 109 -11.03 -35.19 -7.47
N ALA A 110 -9.77 -35.14 -7.91
CA ALA A 110 -9.24 -36.07 -8.90
C ALA A 110 -9.15 -37.54 -8.42
N VAL A 111 -9.20 -37.80 -7.11
CA VAL A 111 -9.18 -39.17 -6.54
C VAL A 111 -10.61 -39.72 -6.36
N GLY A 112 -11.63 -38.87 -6.38
CA GLY A 112 -13.02 -39.26 -6.15
C GLY A 112 -13.79 -39.73 -7.39
N ASP A 113 -13.29 -39.45 -8.60
CA ASP A 113 -13.94 -39.82 -9.87
C ASP A 113 -13.52 -41.21 -10.42
N ASP A 114 -12.69 -41.96 -9.68
CA ASP A 114 -12.12 -43.27 -10.09
C ASP A 114 -12.70 -44.50 -9.33
N VAL A 115 -13.95 -44.44 -8.82
CA VAL A 115 -14.65 -45.60 -8.21
C VAL A 115 -16.06 -45.78 -8.75
#